data_AF-A0A2T2QYI9-F1
#
_entry.id   AF-A0A2T2QYI9-F1
#
_cell.length_a   1.000
_cell.length_b   1.000
_cell.length_c   1.000
_cell.angle_alpha   90.00
_cell.angle_beta   90.00
_cell.angle_gamma   90.00
#
_symmetry.space_group_name_H-M   'P 1'
#
loop_
_entity.id
_entity.type
_entity.pdbx_description
1 polymer ?
#
loop_
_entity_poly.entity_id
_entity_poly.type
_entity_poly.pdbx_seq_one_letter_code
_entity_poly.pdbx_strand_id
1 'polypeptide(L)'
;AYNRKIAQTAPFWRWFQGPLPPLLHKYLTPSTLREDGLFDTEFVQRELQKHTAGRGKRPYLIWTLLCFMVWKQVFLESENM
;
A
#
# COMPACT_ATOMS: atom_id res chain seq x y z
N ALA A 1 18.88 -23.36 23.34
CA ALA A 1 18.69 -21.95 23.70
C ALA A 1 17.48 -21.41 22.93
N TYR A 2 16.49 -20.82 23.59
CA TYR A 2 15.30 -20.25 22.94
C TYR A 2 15.67 -18.87 22.40
N ASN A 3 15.45 -18.62 21.10
CA ASN A 3 15.68 -17.29 20.53
C ASN A 3 14.64 -16.30 21.08
N ARG A 4 15.09 -15.08 21.44
CA ARG A 4 14.19 -14.00 21.88
C ARG A 4 13.14 -13.74 20.80
N LYS A 5 11.86 -13.65 21.20
CA LYS A 5 10.76 -13.29 20.28
C LYS A 5 11.03 -11.90 19.71
N ILE A 6 11.43 -11.86 18.44
CA ILE A 6 11.51 -10.66 17.62
C ILE A 6 10.19 -10.52 16.89
N ALA A 7 9.75 -9.28 16.67
CA ALA A 7 8.59 -9.02 15.84
C ALA A 7 8.88 -9.56 14.43
N GLN A 8 8.24 -10.67 14.05
CA GLN A 8 8.23 -11.19 12.67
C GLN A 8 7.27 -10.33 11.85
N THR A 9 7.58 -9.06 11.70
CA THR A 9 6.83 -8.16 10.82
C THR A 9 7.37 -8.28 9.41
N ALA A 10 6.47 -8.30 8.44
CA ALA A 10 6.85 -8.27 7.03
C ALA A 10 7.78 -7.06 6.76
N PRO A 11 8.82 -7.21 5.91
CA PRO A 11 9.82 -6.19 5.67
C PRO A 11 9.31 -5.11 4.70
N PHE A 12 8.20 -4.45 5.05
CA PHE A 12 7.48 -3.52 4.18
C PHE A 12 8.37 -2.40 3.63
N TRP A 13 9.29 -1.86 4.45
CA TRP A 13 10.23 -0.83 4.00
C TRP A 13 11.12 -1.30 2.84
N ARG A 14 11.58 -2.56 2.87
CA ARG A 14 12.36 -3.15 1.76
C ARG A 14 11.47 -3.43 0.57
N TRP A 15 10.25 -3.89 0.80
CA TRP A 15 9.32 -4.19 -0.28
C TRP A 15 8.90 -2.93 -1.05
N PHE A 16 8.58 -1.84 -0.36
CA PHE A 16 8.18 -0.58 -0.99
C PHE A 16 9.30 0.13 -1.75
N GLN A 17 10.57 -0.13 -1.42
CA GLN A 17 11.73 0.40 -2.17
C GLN A 17 12.20 -0.54 -3.29
N GLY A 18 11.68 -1.77 -3.35
CA GLY A 18 12.19 -2.81 -4.25
C GLY A 18 11.07 -3.44 -5.07
N PRO A 19 10.56 -4.62 -4.70
CA PRO A 19 9.66 -5.42 -5.54
C PRO A 19 8.22 -4.91 -5.66
N LEU A 20 7.73 -4.11 -4.70
CA LEU A 20 6.31 -3.74 -4.60
C LEU A 20 5.85 -2.47 -5.35
N PRO A 21 6.71 -1.50 -5.75
CA PRO A 21 6.29 -0.30 -6.50
C PRO A 21 5.38 -0.56 -7.70
N PRO A 22 5.58 -1.60 -8.56
CA PRO A 22 4.66 -1.86 -9.66
C PRO A 22 3.21 -2.06 -9.20
N LEU A 23 3.01 -2.73 -8.06
CA LEU A 23 1.69 -2.96 -7.49
C LEU A 23 1.12 -1.68 -6.87
N LEU A 24 1.96 -0.91 -6.16
CA LEU A 24 1.55 0.39 -5.60
C LEU A 24 1.14 1.36 -6.70
N HIS A 25 1.89 1.41 -7.81
CA HIS A 25 1.59 2.25 -8.98
C HIS A 25 0.44 1.72 -9.83
N LYS A 26 -0.06 0.50 -9.59
CA LYS A 26 -1.30 0.03 -10.20
C LYS A 26 -2.52 0.44 -9.38
N TYR A 27 -2.46 0.22 -8.06
CA TYR A 27 -3.63 0.33 -7.18
C TYR A 27 -3.76 1.69 -6.48
N LEU A 28 -2.66 2.41 -6.29
CA LEU A 28 -2.64 3.70 -5.58
C LEU A 28 -2.30 4.84 -6.55
N THR A 29 -2.82 4.80 -7.77
CA THR A 29 -2.67 5.92 -8.72
C THR A 29 -3.57 7.08 -8.34
N PRO A 30 -3.23 8.33 -8.73
CA PRO A 30 -4.13 9.46 -8.56
C PRO A 30 -5.48 9.27 -9.25
N SER A 31 -5.53 8.64 -10.43
CA SER A 31 -6.79 8.40 -11.15
C SER A 31 -7.68 7.42 -10.40
N THR A 32 -7.14 6.26 -10.01
CA THR A 32 -7.91 5.24 -9.28
C THR A 32 -8.45 5.79 -7.95
N LEU A 33 -7.62 6.52 -7.19
CA LEU A 33 -8.04 7.09 -5.91
C LEU A 33 -9.14 8.17 -6.07
N ARG A 34 -9.07 8.96 -7.14
CA ARG A 34 -10.09 9.99 -7.44
C ARG A 34 -11.40 9.38 -7.91
N GLU A 35 -11.32 8.37 -8.77
CA GLU A 35 -12.49 7.62 -9.24
C GLU A 35 -13.24 6.96 -8.09
N ASP A 36 -12.51 6.42 -7.11
CA ASP A 36 -13.11 5.81 -5.93
C ASP A 36 -13.72 6.81 -4.95
N GLY A 37 -13.14 8.00 -4.83
CA GLY A 37 -13.61 9.03 -3.89
C GLY A 37 -13.49 8.65 -2.40
N LEU A 38 -12.89 7.51 -2.07
CA LEU A 38 -12.80 6.97 -0.71
C LEU A 38 -11.64 7.55 0.11
N PHE A 39 -10.58 8.01 -0.56
CA PHE A 39 -9.34 8.45 0.09
C PHE A 39 -8.87 9.80 -0.43
N ASP A 40 -8.25 10.59 0.46
CA ASP A 40 -7.54 11.81 0.09
C ASP A 40 -6.36 11.46 -0.83
N THR A 41 -6.51 11.77 -2.11
CA THR A 41 -5.53 11.43 -3.14
C THR A 41 -4.18 12.10 -2.86
N GLU A 42 -4.16 13.37 -2.48
CA GLU A 42 -2.91 14.10 -2.26
C GLU A 42 -2.15 13.57 -1.03
N PHE A 43 -2.89 13.25 0.03
CA PHE A 43 -2.33 12.62 1.22
C PHE A 43 -1.69 11.28 0.87
N VAL A 44 -2.41 10.40 0.15
CA VAL A 44 -1.92 9.07 -0.22
C VAL A 44 -0.69 9.18 -1.11
N GLN A 45 -0.70 10.03 -2.14
CA GLN A 45 0.46 10.22 -3.02
C GLN A 45 1.70 10.70 -2.26
N ARG A 46 1.53 11.67 -1.36
CA ARG A 46 2.63 12.19 -0.55
C ARG A 46 3.23 11.11 0.36
N GLU A 47 2.41 10.30 1.01
CA GLU A 47 2.90 9.21 1.85
C GLU A 47 3.56 8.10 1.01
N LEU A 48 2.97 7.74 -0.12
CA LEU A 48 3.52 6.75 -1.05
C LEU A 48 4.93 7.16 -1.52
N GLN A 49 5.10 8.41 -1.96
CA GLN A 49 6.42 8.94 -2.36
C GLN A 49 7.45 8.90 -1.23
N LYS A 50 7.05 9.21 0.01
CA LYS A 50 7.96 9.07 1.17
C LYS A 50 8.41 7.63 1.34
N HIS A 51 7.50 6.67 1.18
CA HIS A 51 7.79 5.25 1.36
C HIS A 51 8.67 4.66 0.25
N THR A 52 8.40 4.99 -1.02
CA THR A 52 9.25 4.55 -2.15
C THR A 52 10.63 5.20 -2.11
N ALA A 53 10.75 6.44 -1.62
CA ALA A 53 12.03 7.11 -1.38
C ALA A 53 12.73 6.68 -0.07
N GLY A 54 12.18 5.73 0.68
CA GLY A 54 12.74 5.24 1.92
C GLY A 54 12.73 6.17 3.12
N ARG A 55 11.93 7.24 3.06
CA ARG A 55 11.73 8.24 4.14
C ARG A 55 10.42 8.05 4.90
N GLY A 56 9.60 7.07 4.51
CA GLY A 56 8.29 6.83 5.09
C GLY A 56 8.37 6.16 6.46
N LYS A 57 7.61 6.69 7.43
CA LYS A 57 7.63 6.22 8.84
C LYS A 57 6.45 5.32 9.20
N ARG A 58 5.46 5.18 8.32
CA ARG A 58 4.20 4.46 8.59
C ARG A 58 3.93 3.39 7.52
N PRO A 59 4.77 2.35 7.41
CA PRO A 59 4.66 1.40 6.31
C PRO A 59 3.33 0.64 6.29
N TYR A 60 2.74 0.42 7.47
CA TYR A 60 1.43 -0.18 7.61
C TYR A 60 0.32 0.63 6.92
N LEU A 61 0.44 1.95 6.86
CA LEU A 61 -0.55 2.79 6.18
C LEU A 61 -0.63 2.45 4.68
N ILE A 62 0.53 2.40 4.01
CA ILE A 62 0.59 2.06 2.58
C ILE A 62 0.17 0.61 2.35
N TRP A 63 0.58 -0.30 3.24
CA TRP A 63 0.18 -1.70 3.15
C TRP A 63 -1.34 -1.87 3.27
N THR A 64 -1.97 -1.25 4.27
CA THR A 64 -3.42 -1.32 4.47
C THR A 64 -4.19 -0.74 3.30
N LEU A 65 -3.76 0.42 2.77
CA LEU A 65 -4.37 1.02 1.58
C LEU A 65 -4.28 0.07 0.38
N LEU A 66 -3.10 -0.50 0.13
CA LEU A 66 -2.92 -1.44 -0.96
C LEU A 66 -3.83 -2.67 -0.81
N CYS A 67 -3.85 -3.30 0.38
CA CYS A 67 -4.71 -4.45 0.62
C CYS A 67 -6.19 -4.12 0.40
N PHE A 68 -6.64 -2.95 0.86
CA PHE A 68 -8.01 -2.50 0.65
C PHE A 68 -8.34 -2.34 -0.83
N MET A 69 -7.49 -1.66 -1.60
CA MET A 69 -7.72 -1.43 -3.03
C MET A 69 -7.74 -2.74 -3.83
N VAL A 70 -6.87 -3.69 -3.49
CA VAL A 70 -6.86 -5.04 -4.09
C VAL A 70 -8.13 -5.79 -3.73
N TRP A 71 -8.52 -5.82 -2.46
CA TRP A 71 -9.75 -6.48 -2.02
C TRP A 71 -10.98 -5.89 -2.72
N LYS A 72 -11.08 -4.57 -2.76
CA LYS A 72 -12.18 -3.85 -3.43
C LYS A 72 -12.27 -4.24 -4.90
N GLN A 73 -11.15 -4.26 -5.63
CA GLN A 73 -11.14 -4.73 -7.02
C GLN A 73 -11.59 -6.20 -7.14
N VAL A 74 -11.10 -7.08 -6.27
CA VAL A 74 -11.37 -8.52 -6.36
C VAL A 74 -12.79 -8.89 -5.97
N PHE A 75 -13.46 -8.14 -5.09
CA PHE A 75 -14.74 -8.54 -4.51
C PHE A 75 -15.89 -7.57 -4.76
N LEU A 76 -15.64 -6.27 -4.90
CA LEU A 76 -16.70 -5.29 -5.15
C LEU A 76 -16.87 -4.97 -6.64
N GLU A 77 -15.77 -5.02 -7.42
CA GLU A 77 -15.83 -4.76 -8.86
C GLU A 77 -16.06 -6.04 -9.68
N SER A 78 -15.69 -7.20 -9.15
CA SER A 78 -15.90 -8.50 -9.80
C SER A 78 -17.37 -8.95 -9.82
N GLU A 79 -18.21 -8.45 -8.91
CA GLU A 79 -19.66 -8.70 -8.90
C GLU A 79 -20.42 -7.90 -9.97
N ASN A 80 -19.75 -6.95 -10.67
CA ASN A 80 -20.35 -6.13 -11.73
C ASN A 80 -20.01 -6.64 -13.16
N MET A 81 -19.52 -7.87 -13.31
CA MET A 81 -19.19 -8.49 -14.60
C MET A 81 -20.03 -9.73 -14.88
#